data_AF-A0A3C0TAU3-F1
#
_entry.id   AF-A0A3C0TAU3-F1
#
_cell.length_a   1.000
_cell.length_b   1.000
_cell.length_c   1.000
_cell.angle_alpha   90.00
_cell.angle_beta   90.00
_cell.angle_gamma   90.00
#
_symmetry.space_group_name_H-M   'P 1'
#
loop_
_entity.id
_entity.type
_entity.pdbx_description
1 polymer ?
#
loop_
_entity_poly.entity_id
_entity_poly.type
_entity_poly.pdbx_seq_one_letter_code
_entity_poly.pdbx_strand_id
1 'polypeptide(L)'
;MIAIPAWALLMLLFVAWILWMYACTTEVALSEARKGIPEGERKGVSIFPVLPIFPLVFWGIALFIDQFARPWGTNLVAGFHLALSLGWLVSTIRDGRELTKIDGATQHAVEIGCSSRHNLGCYVPKGS
;
A
#
# COMPACT_ATOMS: atom_id res chain seq x y z
N MET A 1 -13.86 29.52 -9.79
CA MET A 1 -13.79 28.25 -9.05
C MET A 1 -14.32 27.16 -9.97
N ILE A 2 -13.53 26.13 -10.25
CA ILE A 2 -13.96 25.02 -11.10
C ILE A 2 -14.90 24.16 -10.25
N ALA A 3 -16.17 24.06 -10.63
CA ALA A 3 -17.11 23.16 -9.96
C ALA A 3 -16.76 21.71 -10.33
N ILE A 4 -16.31 20.93 -9.37
CA ILE A 4 -16.07 19.50 -9.57
C ILE A 4 -17.45 18.82 -9.62
N PRO A 5 -17.80 18.11 -10.70
CA PRO A 5 -19.09 17.44 -10.75
C PRO A 5 -19.14 16.33 -9.69
N ALA A 6 -20.31 16.12 -9.09
CA ALA A 6 -20.49 15.20 -7.95
C ALA A 6 -19.99 13.78 -8.23
N TRP A 7 -20.12 13.29 -9.47
CA TRP A 7 -19.62 11.98 -9.87
C TRP A 7 -18.08 11.93 -9.90
N ALA A 8 -17.40 13.02 -10.26
CA ALA A 8 -15.95 13.08 -10.26
C ALA A 8 -15.39 13.10 -8.84
N LEU A 9 -16.07 13.76 -7.90
CA LEU A 9 -15.75 13.66 -6.47
C LEU A 9 -15.86 12.21 -5.98
N LEU A 10 -16.96 11.52 -6.32
CA LEU A 10 -17.14 10.12 -5.93
C LEU A 10 -16.02 9.21 -6.51
N MET A 11 -15.67 9.40 -7.78
CA MET A 11 -14.56 8.66 -8.40
C MET A 11 -13.22 8.96 -7.71
N LEU A 12 -12.94 10.22 -7.38
CA LEU A 12 -11.74 10.60 -6.65
C LEU A 12 -11.68 9.91 -5.28
N LEU A 13 -12.77 9.92 -4.53
CA LEU A 13 -12.86 9.25 -3.23
C LEU A 13 -12.64 7.75 -3.36
N PHE A 14 -13.20 7.12 -4.40
CA PHE A 14 -13.02 5.70 -4.66
C PHE A 14 -11.58 5.36 -5.04
N VAL A 15 -10.93 6.15 -5.90
CA VAL A 15 -9.52 5.95 -6.25
C VAL A 15 -8.61 6.13 -5.04
N ALA A 16 -8.82 7.20 -4.27
CA ALA A 16 -8.08 7.44 -3.03
C ALA A 16 -8.22 6.25 -2.07
N TRP A 17 -9.44 5.72 -1.95
CA TRP A 17 -9.74 4.54 -1.15
C TRP A 17 -8.99 3.28 -1.61
N ILE A 18 -8.97 3.01 -2.91
CA ILE A 18 -8.23 1.86 -3.46
C ILE A 18 -6.71 2.03 -3.23
N LEU A 19 -6.18 3.25 -3.44
CA LEU A 19 -4.76 3.55 -3.18
C LEU A 19 -4.40 3.35 -1.71
N TRP A 20 -5.27 3.76 -0.80
CA TRP A 20 -5.09 3.51 0.63
C TRP A 20 -5.01 2.02 0.96
N MET A 21 -5.97 1.23 0.46
CA MET A 21 -5.98 -0.22 0.66
C MET A 21 -4.70 -0.85 0.15
N TYR A 22 -4.25 -0.44 -1.04
CA TYR A 22 -2.98 -0.89 -1.60
C TYR A 22 -1.81 -0.54 -0.67
N ALA A 23 -1.71 0.72 -0.25
CA ALA A 23 -0.65 1.18 0.66
C ALA A 23 -0.60 0.35 1.96
N CYS A 24 -1.75 0.10 2.60
CA CYS A 24 -1.82 -0.73 3.80
C CYS A 24 -1.35 -2.17 3.55
N THR A 25 -1.72 -2.77 2.42
CA THR A 25 -1.24 -4.13 2.08
C THR A 25 0.26 -4.17 1.86
N THR A 26 0.82 -3.15 1.19
CA THR A 26 2.27 -3.07 0.95
C THR A 26 3.05 -2.84 2.24
N GLU A 27 2.53 -2.03 3.16
CA GLU A 27 3.18 -1.76 4.45
C GLU A 27 3.26 -3.03 5.31
N VAL A 28 2.19 -3.83 5.34
CA VAL A 28 2.20 -5.12 6.04
C VAL A 28 3.24 -6.05 5.42
N ALA A 29 3.25 -6.20 4.09
CA ALA A 29 4.22 -7.03 3.39
C ALA A 29 5.67 -6.58 3.65
N LEU A 30 5.93 -5.27 3.62
CA LEU A 30 7.22 -4.68 3.93
C LEU A 30 7.64 -4.96 5.39
N SER A 31 6.71 -4.84 6.32
CA SER A 31 6.97 -5.08 7.75
C SER A 31 7.32 -6.54 8.04
N GLU A 32 6.72 -7.49 7.33
CA GLU A 32 7.02 -8.92 7.44
C GLU A 32 8.35 -9.26 6.77
N ALA A 33 8.64 -8.65 5.60
CA ALA A 33 9.92 -8.78 4.93
C ALA A 33 11.07 -8.28 5.81
N ARG A 34 10.93 -7.11 6.45
CA ARG A 34 11.93 -6.55 7.38
C ARG A 34 12.14 -7.41 8.63
N LYS A 35 11.15 -8.20 9.03
CA LYS A 35 11.26 -9.16 10.15
C LYS A 35 11.87 -10.51 9.74
N GLY A 36 12.15 -10.71 8.44
CA GLY A 36 12.70 -11.96 7.93
C GLY A 36 11.70 -13.12 7.95
N ILE A 37 10.39 -12.84 7.94
CA ILE A 37 9.37 -13.90 7.93
C ILE A 37 9.39 -14.56 6.53
N PRO A 38 9.61 -15.90 6.46
CA PRO A 38 9.64 -16.62 5.19
C PRO A 38 8.28 -16.52 4.49
N GLU A 39 8.28 -16.49 3.15
CA GLU A 39 7.08 -16.19 2.35
C GLU A 39 5.90 -17.12 2.63
N GLY A 40 6.16 -18.37 3.00
CA GLY A 40 5.12 -19.37 3.35
C GLY A 40 4.46 -19.16 4.71
N GLU A 41 5.04 -18.33 5.59
CA GLU A 41 4.50 -18.02 6.92
C GLU A 41 3.93 -16.60 7.02
N ARG A 42 4.00 -15.83 5.93
CA ARG A 42 3.45 -14.47 5.85
C ARG A 42 1.94 -14.50 6.07
N LYS A 43 1.45 -13.65 6.96
CA LYS A 43 0.01 -13.64 7.28
C LYS A 43 -0.73 -12.95 6.14
N GLY A 44 -1.75 -13.62 5.60
CA GLY A 44 -2.68 -12.98 4.68
C GLY A 44 -3.33 -11.77 5.34
N VAL A 45 -3.32 -10.62 4.65
CA VAL A 45 -4.08 -9.45 5.09
C VAL A 45 -5.56 -9.74 4.82
N SER A 46 -6.36 -9.79 5.88
CA SER A 46 -7.82 -9.88 5.73
C SER A 46 -8.35 -8.56 5.20
N ILE A 47 -8.61 -8.52 3.89
CA ILE A 47 -9.20 -7.38 3.17
C ILE A 47 -10.75 -7.38 3.27
N PHE A 48 -11.33 -8.36 4.00
CA PHE A 48 -12.77 -8.63 4.00
C PHE A 48 -13.63 -7.57 4.73
N PRO A 49 -14.79 -7.24 4.14
CA PRO A 49 -14.89 -6.22 3.13
C PRO A 49 -14.96 -4.85 3.81
N VAL A 50 -13.94 -4.02 3.65
CA VAL A 50 -14.17 -2.60 3.87
C VAL A 50 -14.98 -2.12 2.68
N LEU A 51 -16.29 -2.36 2.73
CA LEU A 51 -17.27 -1.85 1.78
C LEU A 51 -16.95 -0.36 1.56
N PRO A 52 -17.07 0.17 0.34
CA PRO A 52 -16.79 1.58 0.03
C PRO A 52 -17.86 2.52 0.63
N ILE A 53 -18.38 2.18 1.82
CA ILE A 53 -19.21 3.00 2.68
C ILE A 53 -18.47 4.29 3.02
N PHE A 54 -17.16 4.24 3.30
CA PHE A 54 -16.39 5.44 3.60
C PHE A 54 -16.44 6.47 2.45
N PRO A 55 -16.07 6.13 1.20
CA PRO A 55 -16.28 7.02 0.04
C PRO A 55 -17.70 7.58 -0.06
N LEU A 56 -18.73 6.74 0.13
CA LEU A 56 -20.13 7.17 0.07
C LEU A 56 -20.50 8.16 1.19
N VAL A 57 -20.02 7.93 2.41
CA VAL A 57 -20.26 8.81 3.56
C VAL A 57 -19.59 10.17 3.34
N PHE A 58 -18.33 10.21 2.93
CA PHE A 58 -17.64 11.46 2.64
C PHE A 58 -18.27 12.23 1.47
N TRP A 59 -18.71 11.50 0.44
CA TRP A 59 -19.45 12.08 -0.67
C TRP A 59 -20.77 12.71 -0.22
N GLY A 60 -21.56 11.99 0.59
CA GLY A 60 -22.82 12.49 1.15
C GLY A 60 -22.63 13.71 2.04
N ILE A 61 -21.61 13.70 2.90
CA ILE A 61 -21.25 14.85 3.76
C ILE A 61 -20.86 16.06 2.92
N ALA A 62 -20.04 15.87 1.88
CA ALA A 62 -19.64 16.96 0.99
C ALA A 62 -20.86 17.61 0.31
N LEU A 63 -21.75 16.79 -0.25
CA LEU A 63 -22.99 17.27 -0.89
C LEU A 63 -23.93 17.95 0.11
N PHE A 64 -23.98 17.47 1.35
CA PHE A 64 -24.78 18.08 2.41
C PHE A 64 -24.23 19.46 2.80
N ILE A 65 -22.92 19.59 2.99
CA ILE A 65 -22.27 20.88 3.28
C ILE A 65 -22.48 21.88 2.14
N ASP A 66 -22.41 21.41 0.89
CA ASP A 66 -22.59 22.27 -0.27
C ASP A 66 -24.00 22.88 -0.35
N GLN A 67 -25.01 22.29 0.31
CA GLN A 67 -26.35 22.90 0.44
C GLN A 67 -26.33 24.21 1.26
N PHE A 68 -25.40 24.34 2.21
CA PHE A 68 -25.36 25.46 3.14
C PHE A 68 -24.25 26.47 2.81
N ALA A 69 -23.17 26.03 2.16
CA ALA A 69 -21.94 26.81 2.09
C ALA A 69 -21.32 26.89 0.68
N ARG A 70 -22.10 26.93 -0.42
CA ARG A 70 -21.59 26.88 -1.82
C ARG A 70 -20.59 25.68 -1.98
N PRO A 71 -19.81 25.47 -3.06
CA PRO A 71 -19.08 24.20 -3.24
C PRO A 71 -17.81 24.07 -2.37
N TRP A 72 -17.82 24.61 -1.15
CA TRP A 72 -16.70 24.52 -0.21
C TRP A 72 -16.54 23.10 0.34
N GLY A 73 -17.63 22.37 0.56
CA GLY A 73 -17.59 20.98 1.00
C GLY A 73 -16.90 20.09 -0.02
N THR A 74 -17.34 20.14 -1.28
CA THR A 74 -16.71 19.40 -2.38
C THR A 74 -15.23 19.76 -2.56
N ASN A 75 -14.87 21.05 -2.52
CA ASN A 75 -13.49 21.48 -2.72
C ASN A 75 -12.56 21.04 -1.59
N LEU A 76 -13.00 21.15 -0.33
CA LEU A 76 -12.21 20.71 0.82
C LEU A 76 -12.00 19.20 0.78
N VAL A 77 -13.08 18.43 0.59
CA VAL A 77 -12.99 16.96 0.52
C VAL A 77 -12.12 16.53 -0.65
N ALA A 78 -12.29 17.11 -1.84
CA ALA A 78 -11.44 16.81 -2.99
C ALA A 78 -9.97 17.15 -2.73
N GLY A 79 -9.68 18.33 -2.17
CA GLY A 79 -8.32 18.77 -1.88
C GLY A 79 -7.60 17.84 -0.90
N PHE A 80 -8.25 17.48 0.21
CA PHE A 80 -7.68 16.55 1.19
C PHE A 80 -7.43 15.16 0.59
N HIS A 81 -8.38 14.60 -0.15
CA HIS A 81 -8.21 13.27 -0.74
C HIS A 81 -7.17 13.25 -1.86
N LEU A 82 -7.03 14.33 -2.62
CA LEU A 82 -5.99 14.47 -3.61
C LEU A 82 -4.60 14.54 -2.96
N ALA A 83 -4.45 15.30 -1.87
CA ALA A 83 -3.21 15.35 -1.09
C ALA A 83 -2.85 13.98 -0.49
N LEU A 84 -3.84 13.27 0.09
CA LEU A 84 -3.65 11.91 0.61
C LEU A 84 -3.25 10.92 -0.48
N SER A 85 -3.93 10.95 -1.63
CA SER A 85 -3.64 10.07 -2.76
C SER A 85 -2.21 10.28 -3.28
N LEU A 86 -1.77 11.53 -3.39
CA LEU A 86 -0.39 11.86 -3.76
C LEU A 86 0.61 11.36 -2.70
N GLY A 87 0.30 11.54 -1.41
CA GLY A 87 1.11 11.04 -0.32
C GLY A 87 1.30 9.52 -0.37
N TRP A 88 0.20 8.77 -0.56
CA TRP A 88 0.27 7.31 -0.70
C TRP A 88 1.00 6.86 -1.95
N LEU A 89 0.80 7.55 -3.09
CA LEU A 89 1.52 7.25 -4.31
C LEU A 89 3.04 7.40 -4.11
N VAL A 90 3.47 8.50 -3.50
CA VAL A 90 4.89 8.75 -3.20
C VAL A 90 5.44 7.71 -2.22
N SER A 91 4.71 7.38 -1.13
CA SER A 91 5.14 6.36 -0.17
C SER A 91 5.28 5.00 -0.85
N THR A 92 4.28 4.59 -1.62
CA THR A 92 4.26 3.30 -2.33
C THR A 92 5.44 3.18 -3.29
N ILE A 93 5.71 4.23 -4.08
CA ILE A 93 6.86 4.26 -4.99
C ILE A 93 8.16 4.17 -4.22
N ARG A 94 8.29 4.88 -3.09
CA ARG A 94 9.50 4.83 -2.25
C ARG A 94 9.71 3.43 -1.69
N ASP A 95 8.67 2.83 -1.10
CA ASP A 95 8.74 1.55 -0.42
C ASP A 95 8.98 0.40 -1.43
N GLY A 96 8.39 0.47 -2.63
CA GLY A 96 8.69 -0.46 -3.73
C GLY A 96 10.15 -0.39 -4.21
N ARG A 97 10.77 0.79 -4.18
CA ARG A 97 12.20 0.96 -4.50
C ARG A 97 13.11 0.44 -3.38
N GLU A 98 12.64 0.37 -2.14
CA GLU A 98 13.39 -0.28 -1.06
C GLU A 98 13.36 -1.80 -1.18
N LEU A 99 12.20 -2.39 -1.49
CA LEU A 99 12.05 -3.84 -1.67
C LEU A 99 12.96 -4.38 -2.76
N THR A 100 12.99 -3.73 -3.92
CA THR A 100 13.86 -4.13 -5.04
C THR A 100 15.36 -4.11 -4.69
N LYS A 101 15.79 -3.25 -3.77
CA LYS A 101 17.17 -3.24 -3.26
C LYS A 101 17.45 -4.42 -2.33
N ILE A 102 16.48 -4.78 -1.49
CA ILE A 102 16.60 -5.89 -0.55
C ILE A 102 16.66 -7.21 -1.32
N ASP A 103 15.77 -7.41 -2.30
CA ASP A 103 15.72 -8.64 -3.09
C ASP A 103 17.03 -8.89 -3.85
N GLY A 104 17.60 -7.84 -4.45
CA GLY A 104 18.91 -7.93 -5.11
C GLY A 104 20.07 -8.27 -4.15
N ALA A 105 20.07 -7.70 -2.94
CA ALA A 105 21.08 -8.01 -1.93
C ALA A 105 20.95 -9.45 -1.40
N THR A 106 19.72 -9.91 -1.19
CA THR A 106 19.43 -11.28 -0.75
C THR A 106 19.84 -12.32 -1.80
N GLN A 107 19.57 -12.09 -3.08
CA GLN A 107 20.01 -12.99 -4.16
C GLN A 107 21.54 -13.14 -4.21
N HIS A 108 22.28 -12.03 -4.12
CA HIS A 108 23.74 -12.08 -4.10
C HIS A 108 24.30 -12.84 -2.88
N ALA A 109 23.70 -12.68 -1.70
CA ALA A 109 24.13 -13.41 -0.50
C ALA A 109 23.90 -14.93 -0.64
N VAL A 110 22.77 -15.34 -1.23
CA VAL A 110 22.45 -16.75 -1.49
C VAL A 110 23.43 -17.36 -2.51
N GLU A 111 23.74 -16.65 -3.60
CA GLU A 111 24.72 -17.12 -4.59
C GLU A 111 26.13 -17.30 -4.01
N ILE A 112 26.61 -16.34 -3.20
CA ILE A 112 27.91 -16.45 -2.53
C ILE A 112 27.93 -17.63 -1.55
N GLY A 113 26.84 -17.81 -0.77
CA GLY A 113 26.71 -18.92 0.17
C GLY A 113 26.68 -20.30 -0.51
N CYS A 114 25.98 -20.44 -1.64
CA CYS A 114 25.95 -21.67 -2.43
C CYS A 114 27.29 -21.96 -3.14
N SER A 115 27.93 -20.94 -3.71
CA SER A 115 29.25 -21.06 -4.34
C SER A 115 30.33 -21.49 -3.32
N SER A 116 30.26 -20.96 -2.09
CA SER A 116 31.16 -21.36 -1.01
C SER A 116 30.90 -22.80 -0.52
N ARG A 117 29.65 -23.25 -0.42
CA ARG A 117 29.32 -24.65 -0.08
C ARG A 117 29.74 -25.65 -1.15
N HIS A 118 29.83 -25.26 -2.43
CA HIS A 118 30.34 -26.15 -3.47
C HIS A 118 31.86 -26.39 -3.40
N ASN A 119 32.62 -25.49 -2.75
CA ASN A 119 34.07 -25.66 -2.53
C ASN A 119 34.41 -26.28 -1.16
N LEU A 120 33.47 -26.35 -0.24
CA LEU A 120 33.63 -27.00 1.07
C LEU A 120 32.76 -28.25 1.09
N GLY A 121 33.35 -29.39 0.70
CA GLY A 121 32.68 -30.69 0.66
C GLY A 121 31.70 -30.91 1.81
N CYS A 122 30.45 -31.19 1.46
CA CYS A 122 29.33 -31.31 2.38
C CYS A 122 29.60 -32.34 3.49
N TYR A 123 29.93 -31.89 4.69
CA TYR A 123 29.71 -32.67 5.91
C TYR A 123 28.25 -32.49 6.31
N VAL A 124 27.40 -33.46 5.98
CA VAL A 124 26.02 -33.54 6.45
C VAL A 124 26.05 -34.27 7.79
N PRO A 125 25.86 -33.61 8.95
CA PRO A 125 25.66 -34.34 10.19
C PRO A 125 24.32 -35.08 10.08
N LYS A 126 24.38 -36.42 10.00
CA LYS A 126 23.22 -37.27 10.23
C LYS A 126 22.83 -37.12 11.70
N GLY A 127 21.75 -36.40 11.96
CA GLY A 127 21.10 -36.38 13.27
C GLY A 127 20.56 -37.78 13.57
N SER A 128 21.00 -38.32 14.71
CA SER A 128 20.58 -39.57 15.36
C SER A 128 19.26 -39.42 16.09
#